data_AF-A0A965IWL8-F1
#
_entry.id   AF-A0A965IWL8-F1
#
_cell.length_a   1.000
_cell.length_b   1.000
_cell.length_c   1.000
_cell.angle_alpha   90.00
_cell.angle_beta   90.00
_cell.angle_gamma   90.00
#
_symmetry.space_group_name_H-M   'P 1'
#
loop_
_entity.id
_entity.type
_entity.pdbx_description
1 polymer ?
#
loop_
_entity_poly.entity_id
_entity_poly.type
_entity_poly.pdbx_seq_one_letter_code
_entity_poly.pdbx_strand_id
1 'polypeptide(L)'
;MADSLRDTLEELVHRADLDALVRHVDDTCSAREWSHLVHVRDAARAAVSTGRQLWPIATLANYRLALWAPADVAVRALDDTARTFMPGPVSEIIAVHHRWEDLEPFLAPGHDRSLVAHERALRGDDIDAGEHSALDIPMDVQEWEPRYEPASYNDDGVDSQMPDVPRAVETVAAAPSEPVDDPETVTAFRSLMEPWTSQSNGSARCTVSEGGIAEALHVHGVRSARIARIEPQEALDLLAWAGASGGAHGKRRGLATGRSNAWWFLA
;
A
#
# COMPACT_ATOMS: atom_id res chain seq x y z
N MET A 1 -11.94 -14.86 -33.86
CA MET A 1 -10.90 -14.16 -33.08
C MET A 1 -10.86 -14.71 -31.65
N ALA A 2 -11.97 -14.73 -30.91
CA ALA A 2 -12.05 -15.27 -29.55
C ALA A 2 -11.59 -16.75 -29.42
N ASP A 3 -11.98 -17.64 -30.34
CA ASP A 3 -11.51 -19.05 -30.33
C ASP A 3 -10.00 -19.16 -30.50
N SER A 4 -9.42 -18.43 -31.46
CA SER A 4 -7.97 -18.43 -31.69
C SER A 4 -7.18 -17.92 -30.47
N LEU A 5 -7.72 -16.97 -29.71
CA LEU A 5 -7.10 -16.47 -28.48
C LEU A 5 -7.16 -17.50 -27.34
N ARG A 6 -8.23 -18.30 -27.28
CA ARG A 6 -8.37 -19.39 -26.31
C ARG A 6 -7.45 -20.55 -26.63
N ASP A 7 -7.42 -21.00 -27.88
CA ASP A 7 -6.53 -22.06 -28.35
C ASP A 7 -5.06 -21.70 -28.06
N THR A 8 -4.68 -20.45 -28.34
CA THR A 8 -3.34 -19.93 -28.01
C THR A 8 -3.07 -19.98 -26.51
N LEU A 9 -3.99 -19.49 -25.67
CA LEU A 9 -3.82 -19.51 -24.21
C LEU A 9 -3.68 -20.94 -23.67
N GLU A 10 -4.49 -21.88 -24.15
CA GLU A 10 -4.44 -23.29 -23.71
C GLU A 10 -3.08 -23.91 -24.01
N GLU A 11 -2.53 -23.67 -25.20
CA GLU A 11 -1.17 -24.12 -25.54
C GLU A 11 -0.11 -23.49 -24.64
N LEU A 12 -0.18 -22.18 -24.41
CA LEU A 12 0.78 -21.46 -23.56
C LEU A 12 0.74 -21.95 -22.11
N VAL A 13 -0.45 -22.14 -21.55
CA VAL A 13 -0.66 -22.68 -20.20
C VAL A 13 -0.18 -24.13 -20.11
N HIS A 14 -0.46 -24.94 -21.14
CA HIS A 14 -0.03 -26.33 -21.18
C HIS A 14 1.50 -26.45 -21.12
N ARG A 15 2.20 -25.64 -21.92
CA ARG A 15 3.67 -25.58 -21.99
C ARG A 15 4.31 -24.87 -20.80
N ALA A 16 3.52 -24.13 -20.02
CA ALA A 16 3.99 -23.24 -18.96
C ALA A 16 5.06 -22.24 -19.44
N ASP A 17 4.87 -21.71 -20.66
CA ASP A 17 5.78 -20.74 -21.27
C ASP A 17 5.54 -19.35 -20.66
N LEU A 18 6.27 -19.03 -19.60
CA LEU A 18 6.11 -17.77 -18.86
C LEU A 18 6.37 -16.54 -19.73
N ASP A 19 7.43 -16.55 -20.54
CA ASP A 19 7.79 -15.39 -21.36
C ASP A 19 6.73 -15.09 -22.42
N ALA A 20 6.17 -16.14 -23.04
CA ALA A 20 5.08 -15.97 -23.99
C ALA A 20 3.77 -15.58 -23.30
N LEU A 21 3.51 -16.08 -22.09
CA LEU A 21 2.34 -15.68 -21.30
C LEU A 21 2.41 -14.22 -20.82
N VAL A 22 3.59 -13.71 -20.44
CA VAL A 22 3.78 -12.29 -20.11
C VAL A 22 3.42 -11.41 -21.30
N ARG A 23 4.01 -11.69 -22.47
CA ARG A 23 3.69 -10.96 -23.72
C ARG A 23 2.21 -11.03 -24.05
N HIS A 24 1.60 -12.21 -23.91
CA HIS A 24 0.17 -12.41 -24.16
C HIS A 24 -0.72 -11.59 -23.21
N VAL A 25 -0.33 -11.47 -21.93
CA VAL A 25 -1.04 -10.60 -20.96
C VAL A 25 -0.94 -9.14 -21.37
N ASP A 26 0.27 -8.65 -21.68
CA ASP A 26 0.48 -7.24 -22.03
C ASP A 26 -0.22 -6.87 -23.35
N ASP A 27 -0.19 -7.75 -24.36
CA ASP A 27 -0.91 -7.56 -25.63
C ASP A 27 -2.43 -7.54 -25.40
N THR A 28 -2.96 -8.46 -24.58
CA THR A 28 -4.40 -8.52 -24.25
C THR A 28 -4.85 -7.27 -23.49
N CYS A 29 -4.02 -6.79 -22.55
CA CYS A 29 -4.29 -5.56 -21.80
C CYS A 29 -4.26 -4.34 -22.72
N SER A 30 -3.26 -4.23 -23.60
CA SER A 30 -3.14 -3.16 -24.58
C SER A 30 -4.31 -3.11 -25.55
N ALA A 31 -4.82 -4.28 -25.96
CA ALA A 31 -6.00 -4.42 -26.80
C ALA A 31 -7.33 -4.18 -26.05
N ARG A 32 -7.30 -4.00 -24.72
CA ARG A 32 -8.47 -3.84 -23.85
C ARG A 32 -9.44 -5.02 -23.91
N GLU A 33 -8.91 -6.22 -24.14
CA GLU A 33 -9.68 -7.47 -24.21
C GLU A 33 -9.92 -8.04 -22.80
N TRP A 34 -10.63 -7.27 -21.95
CA TRP A 34 -10.74 -7.53 -20.51
C TRP A 34 -11.33 -8.89 -20.16
N SER A 35 -12.34 -9.35 -20.89
CA SER A 35 -12.93 -10.67 -20.69
C SER A 35 -11.92 -11.78 -20.94
N HIS A 36 -11.02 -11.61 -21.93
CA HIS A 36 -9.95 -12.56 -22.17
C HIS A 36 -8.87 -12.48 -21.10
N LEU A 37 -8.50 -11.28 -20.65
CA LEU A 37 -7.51 -11.12 -19.59
C LEU A 37 -7.95 -11.76 -18.26
N VAL A 38 -9.25 -11.67 -17.93
CA VAL A 38 -9.88 -12.44 -16.85
C VAL A 38 -9.70 -13.94 -17.06
N HIS A 39 -9.93 -14.42 -18.28
CA HIS A 39 -9.75 -15.83 -18.60
C HIS A 39 -8.29 -16.28 -18.47
N VAL A 40 -7.32 -15.48 -18.91
CA VAL A 40 -5.88 -15.73 -18.71
C VAL A 40 -5.55 -15.88 -17.23
N ARG A 41 -6.02 -14.95 -16.39
CA ARG A 41 -5.84 -15.00 -14.94
C ARG A 41 -6.40 -16.28 -14.34
N ASP A 42 -7.66 -16.60 -14.65
CA ASP A 42 -8.37 -17.74 -14.07
C ASP A 42 -7.75 -19.08 -14.54
N ALA A 43 -7.32 -19.17 -15.81
CA ALA A 43 -6.61 -20.33 -16.35
C ALA A 43 -5.23 -20.53 -15.69
N ALA A 44 -4.46 -19.46 -15.51
CA ALA A 44 -3.18 -19.52 -14.80
C ALA A 44 -3.34 -19.98 -13.35
N ARG A 45 -4.37 -19.50 -12.64
CA ARG A 45 -4.71 -19.97 -11.29
C ARG A 45 -5.07 -21.45 -11.26
N ALA A 46 -5.97 -21.88 -12.15
CA ALA A 46 -6.36 -23.29 -12.24
C ALA A 46 -5.15 -24.19 -12.50
N ALA A 47 -4.22 -23.75 -13.36
CA ALA A 47 -2.98 -24.45 -13.63
C ALA A 47 -2.07 -24.56 -12.39
N VAL A 48 -2.00 -23.53 -11.54
CA VAL A 48 -1.28 -23.58 -10.25
C VAL A 48 -1.85 -24.64 -9.33
N SER A 49 -3.18 -24.75 -9.25
CA SER A 49 -3.84 -25.81 -8.47
C SER A 49 -3.50 -27.23 -8.95
N THR A 50 -3.03 -27.36 -10.21
CA THR A 50 -2.57 -28.63 -10.80
C THR A 50 -1.05 -28.82 -10.78
N GLY A 51 -0.30 -27.93 -10.11
CA GLY A 51 1.15 -28.05 -9.90
C GLY A 51 2.03 -27.25 -10.87
N ARG A 52 1.45 -26.48 -11.80
CA ARG A 52 2.24 -25.60 -12.70
C ARG A 52 2.65 -24.31 -11.99
N GLN A 53 3.85 -23.80 -12.27
CA GLN A 53 4.37 -22.57 -11.67
C GLN A 53 3.88 -21.31 -12.42
N LEU A 54 2.57 -21.15 -12.58
CA LEU A 54 1.95 -20.03 -13.32
C LEU A 54 1.38 -18.91 -12.44
N TRP A 55 1.68 -18.94 -11.14
CA TRP A 55 1.26 -17.89 -10.21
C TRP A 55 1.75 -16.48 -10.60
N PRO A 56 2.94 -16.27 -11.23
CA PRO A 56 3.33 -14.93 -11.67
C PRO A 56 2.42 -14.37 -12.75
N ILE A 57 1.91 -15.23 -13.64
CA ILE A 57 1.00 -14.84 -14.72
C ILE A 57 -0.38 -14.49 -14.16
N ALA A 58 -0.88 -15.28 -13.20
CA ALA A 58 -2.12 -14.93 -12.49
C ALA A 58 -1.99 -13.58 -11.78
N THR A 59 -0.86 -13.33 -11.12
CA THR A 59 -0.56 -12.07 -10.42
C THR A 59 -0.49 -10.90 -11.41
N LEU A 60 0.25 -11.03 -12.51
CA LEU A 60 0.39 -10.00 -13.54
C LEU A 60 -0.96 -9.67 -14.18
N ALA A 61 -1.73 -10.69 -14.57
CA ALA A 61 -3.06 -10.47 -15.14
C ALA A 61 -4.01 -9.78 -14.15
N ASN A 62 -3.98 -10.16 -12.86
CA ASN A 62 -4.78 -9.50 -11.84
C ASN A 62 -4.34 -8.05 -11.60
N TYR A 63 -3.03 -7.77 -11.64
CA TYR A 63 -2.50 -6.42 -11.54
C TYR A 63 -2.96 -5.54 -12.70
N ARG A 64 -2.86 -6.02 -13.94
CA ARG A 64 -3.36 -5.31 -15.13
C ARG A 64 -4.86 -5.04 -15.05
N LEU A 65 -5.65 -6.02 -14.57
CA LEU A 65 -7.10 -5.84 -14.37
C LEU A 65 -7.40 -4.79 -13.31
N ALA A 66 -6.70 -4.83 -12.17
CA ALA A 66 -6.89 -3.85 -11.09
C ALA A 66 -6.53 -2.43 -11.52
N LEU A 67 -5.47 -2.28 -12.32
CA LEU A 67 -4.95 -0.96 -12.71
C LEU A 67 -5.70 -0.35 -13.91
N TRP A 68 -6.06 -1.15 -14.92
CA TRP A 68 -6.48 -0.63 -16.22
C TRP A 68 -7.88 -1.01 -16.68
N ALA A 69 -8.49 -2.04 -16.10
CA ALA A 69 -9.81 -2.48 -16.56
C ALA A 69 -10.91 -1.49 -16.11
N PRO A 70 -12.09 -1.50 -16.74
CA PRO A 70 -13.26 -0.76 -16.25
C PRO A 70 -13.65 -1.20 -14.83
N ALA A 71 -14.33 -0.33 -14.09
CA ALA A 71 -14.61 -0.50 -12.66
C ALA A 71 -15.26 -1.85 -12.31
N ASP A 72 -16.25 -2.28 -13.08
CA ASP A 72 -16.97 -3.56 -12.90
C ASP A 72 -16.06 -4.79 -13.01
N VAL A 73 -14.99 -4.69 -13.81
CA VAL A 73 -13.97 -5.72 -13.96
C VAL A 73 -12.86 -5.56 -12.93
N ALA A 74 -12.39 -4.33 -12.67
CA ALA A 74 -11.30 -4.04 -11.75
C ALA A 74 -11.61 -4.50 -10.33
N VAL A 75 -12.83 -4.31 -9.83
CA VAL A 75 -13.23 -4.77 -8.49
C VAL A 75 -13.09 -6.29 -8.30
N ARG A 76 -13.14 -7.07 -9.39
CA ARG A 76 -12.93 -8.53 -9.33
C ARG A 76 -11.49 -8.92 -9.03
N ALA A 77 -10.56 -7.95 -9.04
CA ALA A 77 -9.20 -8.14 -8.58
C ALA A 77 -9.11 -8.19 -7.05
N LEU A 78 -10.13 -7.69 -6.35
CA LEU A 78 -10.27 -7.86 -4.91
C LEU A 78 -10.40 -9.36 -4.63
N ASP A 79 -11.31 -10.15 -5.18
CA ASP A 79 -11.46 -11.58 -4.77
C ASP A 79 -10.27 -12.54 -5.04
N ASP A 80 -9.10 -12.05 -5.46
CA ASP A 80 -7.90 -12.84 -5.78
C ASP A 80 -7.09 -13.30 -4.55
N THR A 81 -6.66 -14.56 -4.55
CA THR A 81 -5.62 -15.09 -3.64
C THR A 81 -4.20 -14.66 -4.03
N ALA A 82 -3.98 -14.22 -5.27
CA ALA A 82 -2.70 -13.70 -5.78
C ALA A 82 -2.39 -12.27 -5.30
N ARG A 83 -3.27 -11.65 -4.50
CA ARG A 83 -3.01 -10.37 -3.81
C ARG A 83 -1.64 -10.34 -3.15
N THR A 84 -1.19 -11.49 -2.61
CA THR A 84 0.06 -11.63 -1.86
C THR A 84 1.27 -11.06 -2.61
N PHE A 85 1.37 -11.29 -3.92
CA PHE A 85 2.55 -10.93 -4.73
C PHE A 85 2.39 -9.66 -5.58
N MET A 86 1.27 -8.94 -5.42
CA MET A 86 1.07 -7.66 -6.08
C MET A 86 1.98 -6.58 -5.48
N PRO A 87 2.41 -5.59 -6.28
CA PRO A 87 3.35 -4.54 -5.84
C PRO A 87 2.79 -3.67 -4.70
N GLY A 88 1.47 -3.67 -4.49
CA GLY A 88 0.82 -3.09 -3.32
C GLY A 88 -0.57 -3.67 -3.09
N PRO A 89 -1.34 -3.10 -2.17
CA PRO A 89 -2.69 -3.55 -1.90
C PRO A 89 -3.61 -3.22 -3.08
N VAL A 90 -4.54 -4.11 -3.38
CA VAL A 90 -5.47 -3.95 -4.51
C VAL A 90 -6.35 -2.72 -4.34
N SER A 91 -6.70 -2.35 -3.10
CA SER A 91 -7.47 -1.13 -2.81
C SER A 91 -6.79 0.14 -3.32
N GLU A 92 -5.47 0.24 -3.13
CA GLU A 92 -4.68 1.38 -3.59
C GLU A 92 -4.48 1.37 -5.10
N ILE A 93 -4.31 0.19 -5.71
CA ILE A 93 -4.10 0.01 -7.16
C ILE A 93 -5.37 0.36 -7.94
N ILE A 94 -6.54 -0.17 -7.55
CA ILE A 94 -7.83 0.15 -8.18
C ILE A 94 -8.12 1.65 -8.05
N ALA A 95 -7.75 2.26 -6.92
CA ALA A 95 -7.97 3.67 -6.68
C ALA A 95 -7.14 4.60 -7.59
N VAL A 96 -6.17 4.12 -8.37
CA VAL A 96 -5.28 5.00 -9.18
C VAL A 96 -6.03 5.71 -10.31
N HIS A 97 -6.84 4.98 -11.08
CA HIS A 97 -7.46 5.48 -12.31
C HIS A 97 -8.99 5.55 -12.27
N HIS A 98 -9.61 5.12 -11.17
CA HIS A 98 -11.06 5.16 -11.01
C HIS A 98 -11.48 6.23 -10.02
N ARG A 99 -12.70 6.76 -10.20
CA ARG A 99 -13.39 7.54 -9.18
C ARG A 99 -14.25 6.63 -8.31
N TRP A 100 -14.58 7.09 -7.10
CA TRP A 100 -15.46 6.41 -6.18
C TRP A 100 -16.83 6.13 -6.80
N GLU A 101 -17.43 7.13 -7.46
CA GLU A 101 -18.74 7.01 -8.13
C GLU A 101 -18.80 5.89 -9.18
N ASP A 102 -17.67 5.55 -9.80
CA ASP A 102 -17.57 4.47 -10.78
C ASP A 102 -17.42 3.09 -10.11
N LEU A 103 -16.74 3.03 -8.96
CA LEU A 103 -16.44 1.78 -8.24
C LEU A 103 -17.56 1.35 -7.31
N GLU A 104 -18.19 2.32 -6.64
CA GLU A 104 -19.20 2.11 -5.62
C GLU A 104 -20.30 1.11 -6.00
N PRO A 105 -20.87 1.15 -7.23
CA PRO A 105 -21.95 0.23 -7.61
C PRO A 105 -21.51 -1.24 -7.69
N PHE A 106 -20.21 -1.51 -7.78
CA PHE A 106 -19.66 -2.85 -7.97
C PHE A 106 -18.93 -3.40 -6.73
N LEU A 107 -18.66 -2.55 -5.73
CA LEU A 107 -17.98 -2.95 -4.50
C LEU A 107 -18.95 -3.60 -3.51
N ALA A 108 -18.68 -4.86 -3.15
CA ALA A 108 -19.41 -5.55 -2.10
C ALA A 108 -19.15 -4.91 -0.72
N PRO A 109 -20.14 -4.85 0.18
CA PRO A 109 -19.94 -4.35 1.54
C PRO A 109 -18.85 -5.13 2.29
N GLY A 110 -17.98 -4.41 3.02
CA GLY A 110 -16.96 -5.02 3.87
C GLY A 110 -15.64 -4.27 3.87
N HIS A 111 -14.60 -4.94 4.38
CA HIS A 111 -13.27 -4.36 4.59
C HIS A 111 -12.64 -3.80 3.31
N ASP A 112 -12.71 -4.54 2.20
CA ASP A 112 -12.09 -4.09 0.94
C ASP A 112 -12.75 -2.83 0.38
N ARG A 113 -14.09 -2.75 0.43
CA ARG A 113 -14.83 -1.54 0.04
C ARG A 113 -14.41 -0.35 0.89
N SER A 114 -14.29 -0.55 2.21
CA SER A 114 -13.84 0.51 3.10
C SER A 114 -12.42 0.99 2.77
N LEU A 115 -11.47 0.08 2.52
CA LEU A 115 -10.12 0.48 2.12
C LEU A 115 -10.12 1.24 0.78
N VAL A 116 -10.89 0.79 -0.21
CA VAL A 116 -11.03 1.51 -1.49
C VAL A 116 -11.62 2.90 -1.27
N ALA A 117 -12.64 3.04 -0.42
CA ALA A 117 -13.24 4.33 -0.07
C ALA A 117 -12.21 5.29 0.55
N HIS A 118 -11.43 4.83 1.53
CA HIS A 118 -10.34 5.62 2.13
C HIS A 118 -9.27 6.02 1.10
N GLU A 119 -8.86 5.10 0.24
CA GLU A 119 -7.89 5.38 -0.83
C GLU A 119 -8.42 6.41 -1.84
N ARG A 120 -9.73 6.43 -2.11
CA ARG A 120 -10.38 7.44 -2.96
C ARG A 120 -10.56 8.78 -2.25
N ALA A 121 -10.94 8.79 -0.97
CA ALA A 121 -10.99 10.01 -0.15
C ALA A 121 -9.62 10.70 -0.09
N LEU A 122 -8.55 9.93 0.12
CA LEU A 122 -7.16 10.42 0.07
C LEU A 122 -6.77 11.02 -1.29
N ARG A 123 -7.43 10.58 -2.37
CA ARG A 123 -7.25 11.11 -3.73
C ARG A 123 -8.24 12.24 -4.07
N GLY A 124 -9.05 12.67 -3.11
CA GLY A 124 -9.93 13.83 -3.21
C GLY A 124 -11.37 13.55 -3.66
N ASP A 125 -11.81 12.29 -3.65
CA ASP A 125 -13.23 11.98 -3.87
C ASP A 125 -14.06 12.28 -2.62
N ASP A 126 -15.28 12.74 -2.84
CA ASP A 126 -16.30 12.88 -1.79
C ASP A 126 -16.94 11.52 -1.52
N ILE A 127 -16.88 11.07 -0.27
CA ILE A 127 -17.43 9.79 0.17
C ILE A 127 -18.57 10.08 1.15
N ASP A 128 -19.72 9.44 0.95
CA ASP A 128 -20.88 9.62 1.83
C ASP A 128 -20.52 9.32 3.29
N ALA A 129 -20.93 10.20 4.22
CA ALA A 129 -20.64 10.07 5.64
C ALA A 129 -21.25 8.81 6.29
N GLY A 130 -22.24 8.18 5.64
CA GLY A 130 -22.82 6.90 6.01
C GLY A 130 -22.08 5.68 5.45
N GLU A 131 -21.04 5.87 4.63
CA GLU A 131 -20.20 4.77 4.14
C GLU A 131 -19.50 4.07 5.31
N HIS A 132 -19.49 2.74 5.28
CA HIS A 132 -18.91 1.98 6.37
C HIS A 132 -17.38 2.10 6.39
N SER A 133 -16.84 2.53 7.52
CA SER A 133 -15.39 2.51 7.76
C SER A 133 -14.99 1.29 8.58
N ALA A 134 -14.05 0.50 8.06
CA ALA A 134 -13.33 -0.55 8.78
C ALA A 134 -12.11 -0.01 9.53
N LEU A 135 -11.72 1.25 9.27
CA LEU A 135 -10.66 1.95 9.99
C LEU A 135 -11.30 2.87 11.04
N ASP A 136 -10.72 2.93 12.23
CA ASP A 136 -11.22 3.76 13.35
C ASP A 136 -10.85 5.24 13.19
N ILE A 137 -10.97 5.77 11.96
CA ILE A 137 -10.72 7.16 11.59
C ILE A 137 -11.79 7.66 10.62
N PRO A 138 -12.07 8.98 10.55
CA PRO A 138 -12.94 9.56 9.54
C PRO A 138 -12.45 9.26 8.11
N MET A 139 -13.41 9.06 7.20
CA MET A 139 -13.10 8.90 5.77
C MET A 139 -12.44 10.15 5.21
N ASP A 140 -13.00 11.32 5.53
CA ASP A 140 -12.48 12.61 5.10
C ASP A 140 -11.11 12.92 5.70
N VAL A 141 -10.22 13.43 4.86
CA VAL A 141 -8.95 14.01 5.29
C VAL A 141 -9.23 15.33 6.01
N GLN A 142 -8.75 15.45 7.25
CA GLN A 142 -9.00 16.58 8.13
C GLN A 142 -8.08 17.76 7.80
N GLU A 143 -8.51 18.98 8.13
CA GLU A 143 -7.77 20.22 7.82
C GLU A 143 -6.36 20.29 8.44
N TRP A 144 -6.13 19.55 9.53
CA TRP A 144 -4.84 19.49 10.21
C TRP A 144 -3.90 18.42 9.65
N GLU A 145 -4.40 17.51 8.82
CA GLU A 145 -3.60 16.48 8.17
C GLU A 145 -2.79 17.07 7.01
N PRO A 146 -1.61 16.48 6.69
CA PRO A 146 -0.90 16.86 5.48
C PRO A 146 -1.68 16.45 4.24
N ARG A 147 -1.30 17.05 3.10
CA ARG A 147 -1.64 16.48 1.80
C ARG A 147 -0.74 15.27 1.54
N TYR A 148 -1.19 14.09 1.94
CA TYR A 148 -0.46 12.84 1.72
C TYR A 148 -0.15 12.62 0.24
N GLU A 149 1.05 12.11 -0.05
CA GLU A 149 1.42 11.69 -1.40
C GLU A 149 1.08 10.20 -1.61
N PRO A 150 0.09 9.87 -2.46
CA PRO A 150 -0.22 8.48 -2.78
C PRO A 150 0.89 7.86 -3.63
N ALA A 151 1.08 6.55 -3.51
CA ALA A 151 1.97 5.84 -4.43
C ALA A 151 1.42 5.87 -5.86
N SER A 152 2.35 5.90 -6.82
CA SER A 152 2.03 5.77 -8.23
C SER A 152 2.21 4.32 -8.67
N TYR A 153 1.31 3.86 -9.54
CA TYR A 153 1.35 2.54 -10.14
C TYR A 153 1.33 2.67 -11.64
N ASN A 154 2.17 1.89 -12.31
CA ASN A 154 2.25 1.82 -13.76
C ASN A 154 2.56 0.38 -14.19
N ASP A 155 2.84 0.17 -15.47
CA ASP A 155 3.04 -1.19 -15.95
C ASP A 155 4.27 -1.91 -15.39
N ASP A 156 5.25 -1.16 -14.90
CA ASP A 156 6.52 -1.65 -14.35
C ASP A 156 6.47 -1.86 -12.83
N GLY A 157 5.42 -1.39 -12.16
CA GLY A 157 5.18 -1.64 -10.74
C GLY A 157 4.74 -0.40 -9.98
N VAL A 158 5.26 -0.27 -8.76
CA VAL A 158 4.94 0.81 -7.82
C VAL A 158 6.14 1.74 -7.64
N ASP A 159 5.90 3.05 -7.68
CA ASP A 159 6.82 4.05 -7.14
C ASP A 159 6.15 4.73 -5.94
N SER A 160 6.82 4.64 -4.80
CA SER A 160 6.39 5.24 -3.54
C SER A 160 7.58 5.93 -2.89
N GLN A 161 7.83 7.16 -3.34
CA GLN A 161 8.94 7.96 -2.84
C GLN A 161 8.73 8.31 -1.36
N MET A 162 9.84 8.37 -0.63
CA MET A 162 9.82 8.85 0.75
C MET A 162 9.58 10.36 0.73
N PRO A 163 8.70 10.89 1.61
CA PRO A 163 8.56 12.33 1.78
C PRO A 163 9.92 12.99 2.08
N ASP A 164 10.10 14.21 1.60
CA ASP A 164 11.32 14.97 1.83
C ASP A 164 11.57 15.21 3.33
N VAL A 165 12.77 14.87 3.80
CA VAL A 165 13.19 15.12 5.18
C VAL A 165 14.21 16.26 5.18
N PRO A 166 14.00 17.33 5.99
CA PRO A 166 14.93 18.44 6.01
C PRO A 166 16.31 18.00 6.48
N ARG A 167 17.34 18.58 5.85
CA ARG A 167 18.72 18.29 6.21
C ARG A 167 19.01 18.78 7.62
N ALA A 168 19.41 17.86 8.49
CA ALA A 168 19.88 18.17 9.83
C ALA A 168 21.10 19.11 9.81
N VAL A 169 21.00 20.27 10.47
CA VAL A 169 22.05 21.30 10.46
C VAL A 169 22.55 21.71 11.83
N GLU A 170 21.69 21.77 12.84
CA GLU A 170 22.02 22.20 14.19
C GLU A 170 22.56 21.03 15.01
N THR A 171 23.65 21.22 15.75
CA THR A 171 24.22 20.18 16.61
C THR A 171 23.72 20.38 18.04
N VAL A 172 23.10 19.34 18.62
CA VAL A 172 22.63 19.32 20.00
C VAL A 172 23.34 18.21 20.77
N ALA A 173 23.82 18.53 21.97
CA ALA A 173 24.38 17.57 22.91
C ALA A 173 23.28 17.05 23.85
N ALA A 174 23.40 15.78 24.26
CA ALA A 174 22.44 15.16 25.15
C ALA A 174 22.53 15.73 26.58
N ALA A 175 21.38 15.89 27.22
CA ALA A 175 21.24 16.28 28.63
C ALA A 175 20.71 15.10 29.45
N PRO A 176 21.24 14.82 30.65
CA PRO A 176 20.79 13.70 31.47
C PRO A 176 19.28 13.73 31.72
N SER A 177 18.60 12.60 31.50
CA SER A 177 17.16 12.42 31.74
C SER A 177 16.85 10.94 31.92
N GLU A 178 15.72 10.63 32.57
CA GLU A 178 15.25 9.26 32.74
C GLU A 178 14.17 8.94 31.69
N PRO A 179 14.12 7.70 31.17
CA PRO A 179 13.03 7.27 30.32
C PRO A 179 11.70 7.32 31.07
N VAL A 180 10.66 7.75 30.35
CA VAL A 180 9.28 7.59 30.80
C VAL A 180 8.83 6.18 30.44
N ASP A 181 8.21 5.48 31.40
CA ASP A 181 7.59 4.18 31.16
C ASP A 181 6.21 4.37 30.51
N ASP A 182 6.21 4.40 29.18
CA ASP A 182 5.00 4.49 28.36
C ASP A 182 4.97 3.31 27.36
N PRO A 183 4.49 2.15 27.79
CA PRO A 183 4.43 0.96 26.94
C PRO A 183 3.40 1.09 25.82
N GLU A 184 2.40 1.98 25.95
CA GLU A 184 1.33 2.17 24.96
C GLU A 184 1.88 2.89 23.74
N THR A 185 2.54 4.04 23.92
CA THR A 185 3.22 4.77 22.83
C THR A 185 4.26 3.90 22.12
N VAL A 186 5.05 3.15 22.89
CA VAL A 186 6.07 2.26 22.32
C VAL A 186 5.43 1.10 21.53
N THR A 187 4.31 0.56 21.99
CA THR A 187 3.57 -0.48 21.27
C THR A 187 2.93 0.07 20.00
N ALA A 188 2.33 1.26 20.06
CA ALA A 188 1.74 1.92 18.89
C ALA A 188 2.78 2.18 17.80
N PHE A 189 3.94 2.73 18.17
CA PHE A 189 5.06 2.92 17.25
C PHE A 189 5.55 1.59 16.64
N ARG A 190 5.67 0.53 17.44
CA ARG A 190 6.11 -0.79 16.95
C ARG A 190 5.13 -1.40 15.96
N SER A 191 3.83 -1.26 16.19
CA SER A 191 2.80 -1.73 15.24
C SER A 191 2.84 -0.94 13.92
N LEU A 192 3.08 0.37 13.98
CA LEU A 192 3.27 1.21 12.79
C LEU A 192 4.48 0.73 11.98
N MET A 193 5.61 0.47 12.65
CA MET A 193 6.88 0.03 12.05
C MET A 193 7.00 -1.49 11.83
N GLU A 194 5.96 -2.26 12.13
CA GLU A 194 5.99 -3.73 12.06
C GLU A 194 6.45 -4.26 10.69
N PRO A 195 5.95 -3.76 9.54
CA PRO A 195 6.40 -4.26 8.22
C PRO A 195 7.89 -4.09 7.97
N TRP A 196 8.48 -3.00 8.47
CA TRP A 196 9.89 -2.70 8.31
C TRP A 196 10.78 -3.66 9.09
N THR A 197 10.29 -4.13 10.24
CA THR A 197 11.06 -4.93 11.20
C THR A 197 10.80 -6.43 11.08
N SER A 198 9.60 -6.83 10.64
CA SER A 198 9.20 -8.24 10.49
C SER A 198 9.35 -8.76 9.06
N GLN A 199 9.16 -7.91 8.05
CA GLN A 199 9.13 -8.30 6.63
C GLN A 199 10.27 -7.67 5.80
N SER A 200 11.09 -6.81 6.40
CA SER A 200 12.24 -6.19 5.76
C SER A 200 13.51 -6.30 6.61
N ASN A 201 14.55 -5.57 6.25
CA ASN A 201 15.82 -5.48 6.98
C ASN A 201 15.90 -4.24 7.87
N GLY A 202 14.77 -3.58 8.13
CA GLY A 202 14.68 -2.37 8.92
C GLY A 202 14.84 -2.64 10.42
N SER A 203 15.12 -1.57 11.15
CA SER A 203 15.09 -1.58 12.61
C SER A 203 14.33 -0.35 13.09
N ALA A 204 13.60 -0.49 14.20
CA ALA A 204 12.81 0.59 14.78
C ALA A 204 13.06 0.62 16.28
N ARG A 205 13.33 1.81 16.82
CA ARG A 205 13.51 2.05 18.25
C ARG A 205 12.70 3.28 18.64
N CYS A 206 11.92 3.15 19.70
CA CYS A 206 11.16 4.24 20.30
C CYS A 206 11.54 4.33 21.77
N THR A 207 11.66 5.57 22.24
CA THR A 207 11.94 5.93 23.63
C THR A 207 11.12 7.15 23.97
N VAL A 208 10.52 7.18 25.15
CA VAL A 208 9.70 8.31 25.61
C VAL A 208 10.46 9.01 26.74
N SER A 209 10.46 10.33 26.72
CA SER A 209 11.19 11.17 27.68
C SER A 209 10.39 12.44 27.96
N GLU A 210 10.46 12.95 29.19
CA GLU A 210 10.04 14.32 29.48
C GLU A 210 11.16 15.31 29.11
N GLY A 211 10.77 16.50 28.64
CA GLY A 211 11.70 17.57 28.29
C GLY A 211 11.78 17.84 26.79
N GLY A 212 12.96 18.26 26.33
CA GLY A 212 13.20 18.64 24.95
C GLY A 212 14.11 17.67 24.21
N ILE A 213 14.74 18.18 23.17
CA ILE A 213 15.56 17.38 22.26
C ILE A 213 16.79 16.80 22.98
N ALA A 214 17.42 17.54 23.89
CA ALA A 214 18.63 17.11 24.58
C ALA A 214 18.36 15.91 25.50
N GLU A 215 17.25 15.92 26.22
CA GLU A 215 16.80 14.83 27.09
C GLU A 215 16.40 13.60 26.26
N ALA A 216 15.66 13.80 25.16
CA ALA A 216 15.27 12.72 24.25
C ALA A 216 16.48 12.00 23.65
N LEU A 217 17.53 12.75 23.25
CA LEU A 217 18.79 12.16 22.79
C LEU A 217 19.44 11.28 23.86
N HIS A 218 19.48 11.73 25.11
CA HIS A 218 20.07 10.97 26.22
C HIS A 218 19.33 9.65 26.44
N VAL A 219 18.00 9.72 26.55
CA VAL A 219 17.17 8.53 26.75
C VAL A 219 17.27 7.56 25.58
N HIS A 220 17.42 8.07 24.35
CA HIS A 220 17.68 7.24 23.17
C HIS A 220 19.09 6.63 23.11
N GLY A 221 20.00 7.01 24.03
CA GLY A 221 21.38 6.55 24.08
C GLY A 221 22.32 7.27 23.10
N VAL A 222 21.91 8.42 22.57
CA VAL A 222 22.68 9.25 21.63
C VAL A 222 23.36 10.38 22.41
N ARG A 223 24.69 10.52 22.28
CA ARG A 223 25.45 11.56 23.01
C ARG A 223 25.31 12.95 22.42
N SER A 224 25.16 13.03 21.10
CA SER A 224 24.97 14.26 20.34
C SER A 224 24.46 13.90 18.94
N ALA A 225 23.61 14.75 18.38
CA ALA A 225 23.10 14.57 17.01
C ALA A 225 23.06 15.90 16.27
N ARG A 226 23.06 15.82 14.94
CA ARG A 226 22.56 16.93 14.11
C ARG A 226 21.05 16.77 13.99
N ILE A 227 20.33 17.85 14.16
CA ILE A 227 18.86 17.89 14.10
C ILE A 227 18.39 18.88 13.05
N ALA A 228 17.17 18.67 12.56
CA ALA A 228 16.38 19.64 11.84
C ALA A 228 14.99 19.69 12.48
N ARG A 229 14.37 20.87 12.43
CA ARG A 229 12.95 21.01 12.76
C ARG A 229 12.13 20.47 11.59
N ILE A 230 11.10 19.69 11.92
CA ILE A 230 10.01 19.33 11.02
C ILE A 230 8.71 19.90 11.58
N GLU A 231 7.79 20.28 10.71
CA GLU A 231 6.45 20.70 11.09
C GLU A 231 5.56 19.47 11.38
N PRO A 232 4.51 19.59 12.20
CA PRO A 232 3.65 18.46 12.57
C PRO A 232 3.04 17.71 11.37
N GLN A 233 2.70 18.45 10.30
CA GLN A 233 2.19 17.86 9.06
C GLN A 233 3.25 17.01 8.36
N GLU A 234 4.51 17.45 8.31
CA GLU A 234 5.62 16.69 7.73
C GLU A 234 5.89 15.41 8.54
N ALA A 235 5.83 15.52 9.88
CA ALA A 235 5.98 14.36 10.76
C ALA A 235 4.86 13.33 10.54
N LEU A 236 3.62 13.79 10.37
CA LEU A 236 2.47 12.94 10.11
C LEU A 236 2.53 12.28 8.72
N ASP A 237 2.99 12.99 7.70
CA ASP A 237 3.19 12.41 6.37
C ASP A 237 4.25 11.31 6.38
N LEU A 238 5.37 11.53 7.08
CA LEU A 238 6.40 10.52 7.29
C LEU A 238 5.90 9.29 8.04
N LEU A 239 5.09 9.48 9.09
CA LEU A 239 4.48 8.37 9.84
C LEU A 239 3.49 7.58 8.98
N ALA A 240 2.64 8.26 8.22
CA ALA A 240 1.68 7.61 7.32
C ALA A 240 2.41 6.86 6.20
N TRP A 241 3.46 7.45 5.61
CA TRP A 241 4.29 6.78 4.61
C TRP A 241 5.02 5.56 5.19
N ALA A 242 5.58 5.67 6.39
CA ALA A 242 6.24 4.55 7.07
C ALA A 242 5.23 3.43 7.36
N GLY A 243 4.03 3.77 7.82
CA GLY A 243 2.94 2.82 8.04
C GLY A 243 2.39 2.19 6.76
N ALA A 244 2.40 2.93 5.64
CA ALA A 244 1.93 2.46 4.34
C ALA A 244 2.95 1.57 3.64
N SER A 245 4.24 1.84 3.82
CA SER A 245 5.34 1.14 3.15
C SER A 245 5.77 -0.14 3.88
N GLY A 246 6.52 -0.98 3.17
CA GLY A 246 7.15 -2.18 3.73
C GLY A 246 8.65 -2.04 3.96
N GLY A 247 9.19 -0.82 3.99
CA GLY A 247 10.63 -0.60 3.91
C GLY A 247 11.24 -1.04 2.59
N ALA A 248 12.49 -1.51 2.60
CA ALA A 248 13.23 -1.84 1.37
C ALA A 248 12.76 -3.13 0.68
N HIS A 249 12.14 -4.05 1.44
CA HIS A 249 11.84 -5.41 0.98
C HIS A 249 10.45 -5.92 1.40
N GLY A 250 9.86 -5.33 2.44
CA GLY A 250 8.54 -5.72 2.89
C GLY A 250 7.47 -5.23 1.94
N LYS A 251 6.27 -5.76 2.11
CA LYS A 251 5.14 -5.42 1.25
C LYS A 251 4.51 -4.09 1.64
N ARG A 252 4.17 -3.28 0.63
CA ARG A 252 3.34 -2.09 0.82
C ARG A 252 1.93 -2.48 1.30
N ARG A 253 1.46 -1.79 2.35
CA ARG A 253 0.14 -1.97 2.98
C ARG A 253 -0.92 -0.98 2.50
N GLY A 254 -0.52 0.13 1.90
CA GLY A 254 -1.42 1.16 1.36
C GLY A 254 -1.52 2.41 2.22
N LEU A 255 -1.80 3.54 1.59
CA LEU A 255 -1.85 4.83 2.25
C LEU A 255 -3.01 4.93 3.26
N ALA A 256 -4.16 4.32 2.98
CA ALA A 256 -5.29 4.26 3.92
C ALA A 256 -4.88 3.60 5.25
N THR A 257 -4.22 2.45 5.18
CA THR A 257 -3.68 1.75 6.36
C THR A 257 -2.57 2.54 7.04
N GLY A 258 -1.70 3.19 6.26
CA GLY A 258 -0.64 4.05 6.78
C GLY A 258 -1.19 5.23 7.59
N ARG A 259 -2.17 5.95 7.04
CA ARG A 259 -2.88 7.05 7.70
C ARG A 259 -3.54 6.59 9.00
N SER A 260 -4.29 5.49 8.97
CA SER A 260 -4.93 4.94 10.17
C SER A 260 -3.94 4.57 11.27
N ASN A 261 -2.81 3.97 10.92
CA ASN A 261 -1.77 3.64 11.91
C ASN A 261 -1.10 4.89 12.48
N ALA A 262 -0.91 5.93 11.65
CA ALA A 262 -0.33 7.19 12.11
C ALA A 262 -1.27 7.92 13.09
N TRP A 263 -2.57 7.93 12.81
CA TRP A 263 -3.59 8.44 13.74
C TRP A 263 -3.59 7.67 15.06
N TRP A 264 -3.58 6.34 15.00
CA TRP A 264 -3.58 5.51 16.20
C TRP A 264 -2.31 5.71 17.05
N PHE A 265 -1.17 6.02 16.43
CA PHE A 265 0.06 6.38 17.14
C PHE A 265 -0.01 7.75 17.84
N LEU A 266 -0.82 8.68 17.33
CA LEU A 266 -0.96 10.03 17.89
C LEU A 266 -2.11 10.18 18.90
N ALA A 267 -2.96 9.15 19.02
CA ALA A 267 -4.18 9.16 19.82
C ALA A 267 -3.95 8.96 21.32
#